data_AF-A0A2M7NY31-F1
#
_entry.id   AF-A0A2M7NY31-F1
#
_cell.length_a   1.000
_cell.length_b   1.000
_cell.length_c   1.000
_cell.angle_alpha   90.00
_cell.angle_beta   90.00
_cell.angle_gamma   90.00
#
_symmetry.space_group_name_H-M   'P 1'
#
loop_
_entity.id
_entity.type
_entity.pdbx_description
1 polymer ?
#
loop_
_entity_poly.entity_id
_entity_poly.type
_entity_poly.pdbx_seq_one_letter_code
_entity_poly.pdbx_strand_id
1 'polypeptide(L)'
;MRRENNAGFLLKKAVAAVRKAGRAALLMQKGVHIDYKGAINPVTDADKKSERVLIDELFKLGDFGFLCEENTLEKIRETMWVID
;
A
#
# COMPACT_ATOMS: atom_id res chain seq x y z
N MET A 1 -9.59 -24.62 18.74
CA MET A 1 -9.34 -23.18 18.51
C MET A 1 -9.81 -22.86 17.10
N ARG A 2 -10.96 -22.19 16.93
CA ARG A 2 -11.61 -22.03 15.61
C ARG A 2 -10.80 -21.06 14.73
N ARG A 3 -10.40 -21.51 13.53
CA ARG A 3 -9.81 -20.71 12.43
C ARG A 3 -10.86 -19.83 11.70
N GLU A 4 -12.02 -19.61 12.31
CA GLU A 4 -13.18 -19.00 11.66
C GLU A 4 -13.19 -17.48 11.88
N ASN A 5 -12.61 -16.74 10.92
CA ASN A 5 -12.83 -15.33 10.54
C ASN A 5 -11.59 -14.45 10.29
N ASN A 6 -10.36 -14.97 10.37
CA ASN A 6 -9.18 -14.15 10.10
C ASN A 6 -9.16 -13.58 8.67
N ALA A 7 -9.56 -14.36 7.66
CA ALA A 7 -9.59 -13.89 6.27
C ALA A 7 -10.61 -12.77 6.04
N GLY A 8 -11.83 -12.90 6.58
CA GLY A 8 -12.86 -11.86 6.48
C GLY A 8 -12.48 -10.58 7.21
N PHE A 9 -11.84 -10.70 8.37
CA PHE A 9 -11.30 -9.56 9.11
C PHE A 9 -10.18 -8.86 8.33
N LEU A 10 -9.20 -9.61 7.82
CA LEU A 10 -8.09 -9.09 7.03
C LEU A 10 -8.60 -8.39 5.76
N LEU A 11 -9.51 -9.02 5.02
CA LEU A 11 -10.11 -8.44 3.82
C LEU A 11 -10.83 -7.13 4.15
N LYS A 12 -11.65 -7.09 5.20
CA LYS A 12 -12.35 -5.87 5.62
C LYS A 12 -11.38 -4.74 5.95
N LYS A 13 -10.26 -5.06 6.60
CA LYS A 13 -9.22 -4.09 6.96
C LYS A 13 -8.43 -3.63 5.74
N ALA A 14 -8.06 -4.54 4.83
CA ALA A 14 -7.40 -4.22 3.57
C ALA A 14 -8.26 -3.30 2.69
N VAL A 15 -9.55 -3.58 2.55
CA VAL A 15 -10.49 -2.71 1.80
C VAL A 15 -10.58 -1.32 2.44
N ALA A 16 -10.57 -1.23 3.78
CA ALA A 16 -10.54 0.06 4.47
C ALA A 16 -9.24 0.83 4.22
N ALA A 17 -8.09 0.14 4.20
CA ALA A 17 -6.79 0.71 3.88
C ALA A 17 -6.75 1.23 2.44
N VAL A 18 -7.21 0.45 1.46
CA VAL A 18 -7.30 0.86 0.04
C VAL A 18 -8.18 2.09 -0.12
N ARG A 19 -9.35 2.15 0.54
CA ARG A 19 -10.20 3.35 0.52
C ARG A 19 -9.51 4.58 1.10
N LYS A 20 -8.66 4.40 2.11
CA LYS A 20 -7.88 5.49 2.71
C LYS A 20 -6.78 5.98 1.77
N ALA A 21 -6.04 5.04 1.17
CA ALA A 21 -4.99 5.32 0.19
C ALA A 21 -5.55 6.01 -1.06
N GLY A 22 -6.65 5.51 -1.62
CA GLY A 22 -7.32 6.12 -2.77
C GLY A 22 -7.80 7.56 -2.49
N ARG A 23 -8.33 7.83 -1.28
CA ARG A 23 -8.65 9.21 -0.89
C ARG A 23 -7.42 10.11 -0.81
N ALA A 24 -6.30 9.61 -0.32
CA ALA A 24 -5.05 10.38 -0.27
C ALA A 24 -4.55 10.72 -1.68
N ALA A 25 -4.60 9.77 -2.62
CA ALA A 25 -4.25 9.98 -4.02
C ALA A 25 -5.17 11.02 -4.70
N LEU A 26 -6.49 10.92 -4.50
CA LEU A 26 -7.46 11.86 -5.09
C LEU A 26 -7.27 13.30 -4.62
N LEU A 27 -6.82 13.53 -3.38
CA LEU A 27 -6.54 14.87 -2.87
C LEU A 27 -5.34 15.54 -3.55
N MET A 28 -4.50 14.77 -4.25
CA MET A 28 -3.31 15.24 -4.95
C MET A 28 -3.57 15.60 -6.43
N GLN A 29 -4.82 15.50 -6.91
CA GLN A 29 -5.17 15.80 -8.31
C GLN A 29 -4.91 17.24 -8.78
N LYS A 30 -4.55 18.17 -7.88
CA LYS A 30 -4.19 19.56 -8.25
C LYS A 30 -2.69 19.78 -8.04
N GLY A 31 -1.97 20.07 -9.12
CA GLY A 31 -0.53 20.36 -9.08
C GLY A 31 0.33 19.09 -8.90
N VAL A 32 -0.02 18.00 -9.61
CA VAL A 32 0.69 16.72 -9.55
C VAL A 32 2.17 16.92 -9.92
N HIS A 33 3.05 16.63 -8.96
CA HIS A 33 4.48 16.51 -9.22
C HIS A 33 4.76 15.13 -9.81
N ILE A 34 5.57 15.10 -10.87
CA ILE A 34 5.99 13.88 -11.56
C ILE A 34 7.50 13.76 -11.41
N ASP A 35 7.93 12.76 -10.66
CA ASP A 35 9.29 12.26 -10.59
C ASP A 35 9.49 11.14 -11.62
N TYR A 36 10.74 10.68 -11.77
CA TYR A 36 11.07 9.53 -12.62
C TYR A 36 11.99 8.55 -11.89
N LYS A 37 11.61 7.26 -11.89
CA LYS A 37 12.51 6.14 -11.60
C LYS A 37 13.34 5.87 -12.86
N GLY A 38 14.57 6.39 -12.89
CA GLY A 38 15.44 6.28 -14.07
C GLY A 38 14.94 7.16 -15.21
N ALA A 39 15.15 6.76 -16.47
CA ALA A 39 14.94 7.64 -17.62
C ALA A 39 13.48 7.73 -18.11
N ILE A 40 12.64 6.73 -17.82
CA ILE A 40 11.33 6.57 -18.50
C ILE A 40 10.17 6.17 -17.61
N ASN A 41 10.38 5.85 -16.33
CA ASN A 41 9.31 5.37 -15.46
C ASN A 41 8.79 6.52 -14.58
N PRO A 42 7.68 7.19 -14.95
CA PRO A 42 7.16 8.30 -14.18
C PRO A 42 6.57 7.79 -12.86
N VAL A 43 6.82 8.51 -11.79
CA VAL A 43 6.26 8.26 -10.46
C VAL A 43 5.66 9.55 -9.96
N THR A 44 4.46 9.50 -9.42
CA THR A 44 3.80 10.66 -8.85
C THR A 44 3.90 10.66 -7.32
N ASP A 45 3.74 11.84 -6.73
CA ASP A 45 3.54 11.95 -5.28
C ASP A 45 2.32 11.14 -4.80
N ALA A 46 1.33 10.92 -5.67
CA ALA A 46 0.15 10.12 -5.36
C ALA A 46 0.49 8.63 -5.23
N ASP A 47 1.37 8.10 -6.08
CA ASP A 47 1.84 6.71 -6.03
C ASP A 47 2.56 6.47 -4.69
N LYS A 48 3.60 7.26 -4.42
CA LYS A 48 4.37 7.21 -3.16
C LYS A 48 3.49 7.36 -1.92
N LYS A 49 2.54 8.30 -1.94
CA LYS A 49 1.68 8.57 -0.78
C LYS A 49 0.67 7.45 -0.55
N SER A 50 0.04 6.96 -1.61
CA SER A 50 -0.96 5.91 -1.51
C SER A 50 -0.34 4.60 -1.03
N GLU A 51 0.83 4.24 -1.55
CA GLU A 51 1.63 3.08 -1.11
C GLU A 51 2.00 3.21 0.38
N ARG A 52 2.53 4.37 0.80
CA ARG A 52 2.87 4.62 2.21
C ARG A 52 1.66 4.43 3.14
N VAL A 53 0.49 4.94 2.74
CA VAL A 53 -0.75 4.79 3.52
C VAL A 53 -1.18 3.33 3.60
N LEU A 54 -1.03 2.55 2.51
CA LEU A 54 -1.30 1.12 2.52
C LEU A 54 -0.38 0.39 3.49
N ILE A 55 0.93 0.61 3.41
CA ILE A 55 1.93 0.01 4.30
C ILE A 55 1.58 0.31 5.76
N ASP A 56 1.36 1.60 6.11
CA ASP A 56 1.06 2.02 7.48
C ASP A 56 -0.18 1.33 8.06
N GLU A 57 -1.23 1.11 7.25
CA GLU A 57 -2.45 0.43 7.72
C GLU A 57 -2.32 -1.09 7.76
N LEU A 58 -1.68 -1.70 6.77
CA LEU A 58 -1.51 -3.15 6.68
C LEU A 58 -0.49 -3.67 7.70
N PHE A 59 0.53 -2.88 8.04
CA PHE A 59 1.53 -3.22 9.06
C PHE A 59 0.91 -3.41 10.45
N LYS A 60 -0.20 -2.71 10.73
CA LYS A 60 -0.94 -2.86 12.00
C LYS A 60 -1.70 -4.18 12.12
N LEU A 61 -1.88 -4.92 11.02
CA LEU A 61 -2.68 -6.13 10.97
C LEU A 61 -1.90 -7.38 11.39
N GLY A 62 -0.57 -7.28 11.48
CA GLY A 62 0.30 -8.39 11.88
C GLY A 62 1.69 -8.29 11.27
N ASP A 63 2.49 -9.31 11.54
CA ASP A 63 3.88 -9.38 11.06
C ASP A 63 3.94 -9.95 9.63
N PHE A 64 3.53 -9.12 8.67
CA PHE A 64 3.57 -9.45 7.24
C PHE A 64 4.86 -8.97 6.57
N GLY A 65 5.17 -9.56 5.42
CA GLY A 65 6.10 -9.01 4.46
C GLY A 65 5.45 -7.97 3.53
N PHE A 66 6.28 -7.21 2.82
CA PHE A 66 5.89 -6.18 1.86
C PHE A 66 6.82 -6.22 0.65
N LEU A 67 6.23 -6.22 -0.53
CA LEU A 67 6.89 -6.03 -1.82
C LEU A 67 6.10 -4.95 -2.55
N CYS A 68 6.74 -3.83 -2.85
CA CYS A 68 6.06 -2.63 -3.31
C CYS A 68 6.74 -2.01 -4.54
N GLU A 69 5.96 -1.51 -5.50
CA GLU A 69 6.48 -0.92 -6.74
C GLU A 69 7.40 0.27 -6.46
N GLU A 70 7.02 1.15 -5.52
CA GLU A 70 7.78 2.37 -5.19
C GLU A 70 9.02 2.10 -4.32
N ASN A 71 9.31 0.84 -4.01
CA ASN A 71 10.38 0.43 -3.09
C ASN A 71 10.29 1.14 -1.72
N THR A 72 9.09 1.56 -1.28
CA THR A 72 8.92 2.28 -0.01
C THR A 72 9.27 1.41 1.19
N LEU A 73 9.04 0.11 1.08
CA LEU A 73 9.45 -0.90 2.06
C LEU A 73 9.67 -2.24 1.38
N GLU A 74 10.89 -2.79 1.50
CA GLU A 74 11.18 -4.16 1.11
C GLU A 74 11.33 -5.04 2.36
N LYS A 75 10.40 -5.98 2.55
CA LYS A 75 10.41 -6.93 3.67
C LYS A 75 9.89 -8.28 3.20
N ILE A 76 10.76 -9.12 2.67
CA ILE A 76 10.37 -10.44 2.11
C ILE A 76 10.06 -11.45 3.23
N ARG A 77 8.90 -12.10 3.16
CA ARG A 77 8.41 -13.15 4.08
C ARG A 77 7.49 -14.13 3.36
N GLU A 78 7.23 -15.30 3.95
CA GLU A 78 6.33 -16.32 3.39
C GLU A 78 4.90 -15.78 3.16
N THR A 79 4.39 -14.97 4.08
CA THR A 79 3.12 -14.23 3.89
C THR A 79 3.41 -12.74 3.76
N MET A 80 3.05 -12.16 2.62
CA MET A 80 3.33 -10.77 2.30
C MET A 80 2.19 -10.10 1.53
N TRP A 81 2.17 -8.77 1.60
CA TRP A 81 1.38 -7.94 0.70
C TRP A 81 2.24 -7.55 -0.50
N VAL A 82 1.69 -7.77 -1.69
CA VAL A 82 2.23 -7.22 -2.94
C VAL A 82 1.40 -5.99 -3.26
N ILE A 83 2.05 -4.84 -3.34
CA ILE A 83 1.41 -3.54 -3.57
C ILE A 83 2.00 -2.97 -4.85
N ASP A 84 1.11 -2.64 -5.77
CA ASP A 84 1.39 -1.83 -6.96
C ASP A 84 0.90 -0.41 -6.61
#